data_AF-A0A137RLN3-F1
#
_entry.id   AF-A0A137RLN3-F1
#
_cell.length_a   1.000
_cell.length_b   1.000
_cell.length_c   1.000
_cell.angle_alpha   90.00
_cell.angle_beta   90.00
_cell.angle_gamma   90.00
#
_symmetry.space_group_name_H-M   'P 1'
#
loop_
_entity.id
_entity.type
_entity.pdbx_description
1 polymer ?
#
loop_
_entity_poly.entity_id
_entity_poly.type
_entity_poly.pdbx_seq_one_letter_code
_entity_poly.pdbx_strand_id
1 'polypeptide(L)'
;MAEIENLKYFALLEEFETSDKLIKLGFGELQNINLNNSFYFLPFQLLSQGFERFMKAYICLGHFHLHKELPNFKYLKELGHDLEKLLSEIIDNYYFDFNRPQYDSDEGFIKNDSDLRQLLFILSEFGKLSRYHNFDIITDNTKIGVNTNKLWEKFENSILTSKDYENLMDFDLAQEVYHKISNHIIIIFEKFVSALSRQFVFKCLGQIGLAVTASTFMDFGLLYDKDFGTKDYRKQTTKYIESPKRVHKRTVVDEVQRKTNPDFKWKKINRSEYDGDWPFYVDDVIIECRQRHWCIITIDGYDYALNGAAKGRYQLENPHDAGMAIMGKSISDFIKMALELNPAIKH
;
A
#
# COMPACT_ATOMS: atom_id res chain seq x y z
N MET A 1 8.03 -28.47 29.23
CA MET A 1 7.43 -27.22 28.73
C MET A 1 6.06 -27.59 28.19
N ALA A 2 5.03 -26.75 28.36
CA ALA A 2 3.77 -27.02 27.69
C ALA A 2 4.01 -26.98 26.17
N GLU A 3 3.55 -28.01 25.47
CA GLU A 3 3.67 -28.13 24.02
C GLU A 3 2.28 -28.00 23.41
N ILE A 4 2.20 -27.23 22.31
CA ILE A 4 0.98 -27.20 21.51
C ILE A 4 0.89 -28.52 20.78
N GLU A 5 -0.27 -29.16 20.86
CA GLU A 5 -0.60 -30.35 20.08
C GLU A 5 -0.30 -30.11 18.59
N ASN A 6 0.43 -31.03 17.94
CA ASN A 6 0.94 -30.85 16.57
C ASN A 6 -0.12 -30.38 15.58
N LEU A 7 -1.33 -30.96 15.62
CA LEU A 7 -2.42 -30.55 14.72
C LEU A 7 -2.82 -29.07 14.91
N LYS A 8 -2.90 -28.61 16.16
CA LYS A 8 -3.24 -27.21 16.49
C LYS A 8 -2.08 -26.27 16.13
N TYR A 9 -0.85 -26.73 16.27
CA TYR A 9 0.33 -25.98 15.85
C TYR A 9 0.35 -25.76 14.33
N PHE A 10 0.07 -26.79 13.54
CA PHE A 10 -0.04 -26.66 12.08
C PHE A 10 -1.20 -25.76 11.66
N ALA A 11 -2.38 -25.91 12.28
CA ALA A 11 -3.51 -25.02 12.00
C ALA A 11 -3.16 -23.54 12.29
N LEU A 12 -2.41 -23.27 13.36
CA LEU A 12 -1.97 -21.92 13.69
C LEU A 12 -0.97 -21.37 12.65
N LEU A 13 -0.02 -22.19 12.18
CA LEU A 13 0.88 -21.83 11.09
C LEU A 13 0.10 -21.46 9.82
N GLU A 14 -0.89 -22.27 9.44
CA GLU A 14 -1.73 -22.02 8.26
C GLU A 14 -2.53 -20.72 8.38
N GLU A 15 -3.02 -20.37 9.58
CA GLU A 15 -3.72 -19.10 9.81
C GLU A 15 -2.78 -17.89 9.69
N PHE A 16 -1.54 -17.99 10.17
CA PHE A 16 -0.53 -16.94 9.94
C PHE A 16 -0.13 -16.84 8.46
N GLU A 17 0.05 -17.95 7.76
CA GLU A 17 0.39 -17.93 6.33
C GLU A 17 -0.74 -17.37 5.48
N THR A 18 -1.98 -17.76 5.78
CA THR A 18 -3.17 -17.28 5.08
C THR A 18 -3.36 -15.78 5.33
N SER A 19 -3.25 -15.34 6.58
CA SER A 19 -3.39 -13.91 6.90
C SER A 19 -2.31 -13.06 6.25
N ASP A 20 -1.04 -13.48 6.27
CA ASP A 20 0.06 -12.77 5.61
C ASP A 20 -0.19 -12.59 4.10
N LYS A 21 -0.58 -13.67 3.42
CA LYS A 21 -0.94 -13.64 2.00
C LYS A 21 -2.11 -12.70 1.72
N LEU A 22 -3.17 -12.77 2.52
CA LEU A 22 -4.35 -11.91 2.35
C LEU A 22 -4.01 -10.43 2.55
N ILE A 23 -3.20 -10.09 3.56
CA ILE A 23 -2.77 -8.72 3.84
C ILE A 23 -1.92 -8.19 2.67
N LYS A 24 -0.89 -8.93 2.26
CA LYS A 24 -0.01 -8.55 1.14
C LYS A 24 -0.79 -8.41 -0.17
N LEU A 25 -1.73 -9.30 -0.46
CA LEU A 25 -2.63 -9.19 -1.61
C LEU A 25 -3.56 -7.97 -1.51
N GLY A 26 -4.12 -7.71 -0.33
CA GLY A 26 -4.96 -6.56 -0.07
C GLY A 26 -4.23 -5.23 -0.30
N PHE A 27 -2.97 -5.12 0.13
CA PHE A 27 -2.12 -3.97 -0.17
C PHE A 27 -1.86 -3.84 -1.67
N GLY A 28 -1.56 -4.94 -2.36
CA GLY A 28 -1.37 -4.93 -3.81
C GLY A 28 -2.61 -4.48 -4.58
N GLU A 29 -3.81 -4.93 -4.18
CA GLU A 29 -5.06 -4.48 -4.81
C GLU A 29 -5.38 -3.01 -4.48
N LEU A 30 -5.02 -2.50 -3.31
CA LEU A 30 -5.10 -1.06 -3.02
C LEU A 30 -4.17 -0.24 -3.93
N GLN A 31 -2.94 -0.70 -4.17
CA GLN A 31 -2.00 -0.05 -5.09
C GLN A 31 -2.45 -0.10 -6.55
N ASN A 32 -3.37 -1.00 -6.90
CA ASN A 32 -3.96 -1.12 -8.24
C ASN A 32 -5.21 -0.26 -8.45
N ILE A 33 -5.66 0.47 -7.42
CA ILE A 33 -6.78 1.41 -7.54
C ILE A 33 -6.34 2.62 -8.38
N ASN A 34 -7.19 3.01 -9.32
CA ASN A 34 -6.99 4.16 -10.19
C ASN A 34 -8.33 4.66 -10.73
N LEU A 35 -8.29 5.70 -11.58
CA LEU A 35 -9.47 6.28 -12.22
C LEU A 35 -10.34 5.25 -12.96
N ASN A 36 -9.73 4.22 -13.57
CA ASN A 36 -10.43 3.17 -14.31
C ASN A 36 -10.83 1.97 -13.43
N ASN A 37 -10.24 1.85 -12.24
CA ASN A 37 -10.45 0.75 -11.31
C ASN A 37 -10.66 1.28 -9.89
N SER A 38 -11.91 1.67 -9.58
CA SER A 38 -12.34 2.11 -8.25
C SER A 38 -13.00 0.99 -7.44
N PHE A 39 -12.63 -0.27 -7.70
CA PHE A 39 -13.28 -1.43 -7.07
C PHE A 39 -12.67 -1.77 -5.70
N TYR A 40 -13.04 -1.00 -4.68
CA TYR A 40 -12.53 -1.17 -3.30
C TYR A 40 -13.06 -2.42 -2.58
N PHE A 41 -14.09 -3.08 -3.10
CA PHE A 41 -14.67 -4.27 -2.48
C PHE A 41 -13.64 -5.40 -2.29
N LEU A 42 -12.81 -5.66 -3.31
CA LEU A 42 -11.78 -6.70 -3.24
C LEU A 42 -10.71 -6.43 -2.19
N PRO A 43 -10.02 -5.26 -2.17
CA PRO A 43 -9.05 -4.97 -1.12
C PRO A 43 -9.69 -4.99 0.28
N PHE A 44 -10.93 -4.51 0.45
CA PHE A 44 -11.60 -4.60 1.76
C PHE A 44 -11.86 -6.04 2.19
N GLN A 45 -12.30 -6.90 1.26
CA GLN A 45 -12.51 -8.32 1.53
C GLN A 45 -11.22 -9.02 1.96
N LEU A 46 -10.11 -8.72 1.28
CA LEU A 46 -8.80 -9.30 1.58
C LEU A 46 -8.27 -8.80 2.94
N LEU A 47 -8.30 -7.48 3.17
CA LEU A 47 -7.74 -6.88 4.39
C LEU A 47 -8.58 -7.18 5.63
N SER A 48 -9.91 -7.12 5.55
CA SER A 48 -10.78 -7.45 6.69
C SER A 48 -10.53 -8.89 7.18
N GLN A 49 -10.49 -9.86 6.26
CA GLN A 49 -10.19 -11.24 6.61
C GLN A 49 -8.73 -11.45 7.05
N GLY A 50 -7.79 -10.80 6.37
CA GLY A 50 -6.36 -10.90 6.68
C GLY A 50 -6.07 -10.42 8.11
N PHE A 51 -6.54 -9.23 8.47
CA PHE A 51 -6.34 -8.67 9.81
C PHE A 51 -7.11 -9.45 10.89
N GLU A 52 -8.34 -9.90 10.62
CA GLU A 52 -9.09 -10.70 11.58
C GLU A 52 -8.34 -12.00 11.93
N ARG A 53 -7.89 -12.73 10.90
CA ARG A 53 -7.14 -13.98 11.08
C ARG A 53 -5.81 -13.74 11.78
N PHE A 54 -5.07 -12.72 11.36
CA PHE A 54 -3.80 -12.34 11.99
C PHE A 54 -3.97 -12.07 13.49
N MET A 55 -4.95 -11.23 13.87
CA MET A 55 -5.16 -10.88 15.27
C MET A 55 -5.69 -12.05 16.10
N LYS A 56 -6.58 -12.89 15.55
CA LYS A 56 -7.01 -14.10 16.27
C LYS A 56 -5.87 -15.09 16.47
N ALA A 57 -5.02 -15.28 15.47
CA ALA A 57 -3.83 -16.12 15.59
C ALA A 57 -2.82 -15.53 16.60
N TYR A 58 -2.65 -14.21 16.63
CA TYR A 58 -1.87 -13.50 17.65
C TYR A 58 -2.42 -13.80 19.05
N ILE A 59 -3.73 -13.64 19.27
CA ILE A 59 -4.39 -13.88 20.55
C ILE A 59 -4.21 -15.33 21.00
N CYS A 60 -4.29 -16.30 20.09
CA CYS A 60 -3.98 -17.70 20.39
C CYS A 60 -2.56 -17.89 20.94
N LEU A 61 -1.56 -17.23 20.34
CA LEU A 61 -0.18 -17.26 20.84
C LEU A 61 -0.03 -16.54 22.19
N GLY A 62 -0.66 -15.37 22.36
CA GLY A 62 -0.67 -14.64 23.62
C GLY A 62 -1.28 -15.43 24.77
N HIS A 63 -2.45 -16.00 24.54
CA HIS A 63 -3.13 -16.84 25.53
C HIS A 63 -2.30 -18.08 25.87
N PHE A 64 -1.70 -18.75 24.88
CA PHE A 64 -0.81 -19.88 25.13
C PHE A 64 0.45 -19.46 25.90
N HIS A 65 1.02 -18.29 25.59
CA HIS A 65 2.18 -17.78 26.30
C HIS A 65 1.90 -17.58 27.79
N LEU A 66 0.77 -16.97 28.14
CA LEU A 66 0.40 -16.69 29.53
C LEU A 66 -0.16 -17.91 30.27
N HIS A 67 -1.11 -18.62 29.68
CA HIS A 67 -1.88 -19.66 30.36
C HIS A 67 -1.38 -21.09 30.09
N LYS A 68 -0.44 -21.26 29.15
CA LYS A 68 0.07 -22.57 28.70
C LYS A 68 -0.99 -23.45 28.03
N GLU A 69 -2.10 -22.86 27.63
CA GLU A 69 -3.18 -23.47 26.88
C GLU A 69 -3.69 -22.53 25.79
N LEU A 70 -4.19 -23.10 24.68
CA LEU A 70 -4.84 -22.33 23.63
C LEU A 70 -6.25 -21.90 24.07
N PRO A 71 -6.77 -20.77 23.58
CA PRO A 71 -8.10 -20.32 23.94
C PRO A 71 -9.15 -21.32 23.44
N ASN A 72 -10.25 -21.44 24.18
CA ASN A 72 -11.37 -22.27 23.76
C ASN A 72 -12.23 -21.57 22.68
N PHE A 73 -13.10 -22.35 22.02
CA PHE A 73 -13.99 -21.85 20.98
C PHE A 73 -14.90 -20.70 21.46
N LYS A 74 -15.39 -20.78 22.71
CA LYS A 74 -16.29 -19.76 23.27
C LYS A 74 -15.58 -18.40 23.35
N TYR A 75 -14.35 -18.38 23.84
CA TYR A 75 -13.54 -17.18 23.94
C TYR A 75 -13.31 -16.52 22.57
N LEU A 76 -12.85 -17.27 21.56
CA LEU A 76 -12.65 -16.72 20.20
C LEU A 76 -13.96 -16.27 19.55
N LYS A 77 -15.07 -16.96 19.80
CA LYS A 77 -16.39 -16.59 19.28
C LYS A 77 -16.90 -15.30 19.89
N GLU A 78 -16.68 -15.08 21.19
CA GLU A 78 -17.10 -13.85 21.89
C GLU A 78 -16.35 -12.61 21.40
N LEU A 79 -15.10 -12.75 20.95
CA LEU A 79 -14.35 -11.67 20.31
C LEU A 79 -14.95 -11.26 18.95
N GLY A 80 -15.64 -12.16 18.26
CA GLY A 80 -16.37 -11.85 17.03
C GLY A 80 -15.46 -11.54 15.83
N HIS A 81 -15.91 -10.64 14.96
CA HIS A 81 -15.20 -10.21 13.73
C HIS A 81 -14.81 -8.72 13.79
N ASP A 82 -14.95 -8.10 14.95
CA ASP A 82 -14.69 -6.68 15.15
C ASP A 82 -13.19 -6.46 15.36
N LEU A 83 -12.55 -5.76 14.42
CA LEU A 83 -11.09 -5.57 14.42
C LEU A 83 -10.65 -4.67 15.58
N GLU A 84 -11.45 -3.68 15.98
CA GLU A 84 -11.14 -2.80 17.12
C GLU A 84 -11.23 -3.57 18.44
N LYS A 85 -12.22 -4.47 18.55
CA LYS A 85 -12.33 -5.36 19.71
C LYS A 85 -11.15 -6.33 19.79
N LEU A 86 -10.75 -6.92 18.66
CA LEU A 86 -9.59 -7.81 18.60
C LEU A 86 -8.29 -7.08 18.96
N LEU A 87 -8.11 -5.85 18.46
CA LEU A 87 -6.94 -5.05 18.78
C LEU A 87 -6.90 -4.66 20.26
N SER A 88 -8.03 -4.25 20.83
CA SER A 88 -8.14 -3.96 22.27
C SER A 88 -7.75 -5.17 23.12
N GLU A 89 -8.25 -6.36 22.76
CA GLU A 89 -7.90 -7.61 23.44
C GLU A 89 -6.39 -7.91 23.38
N ILE A 90 -5.75 -7.63 22.25
CA ILE A 90 -4.29 -7.78 22.11
C ILE A 90 -3.55 -6.79 23.00
N ILE A 91 -3.91 -5.51 22.94
CA ILE A 91 -3.22 -4.44 23.68
C ILE A 91 -3.34 -4.67 25.19
N ASP A 92 -4.52 -5.01 25.67
CA ASP A 92 -4.79 -5.10 27.10
C ASP A 92 -4.20 -6.36 27.74
N ASN A 93 -4.15 -7.48 27.00
CA ASN A 93 -3.81 -8.79 27.58
C ASN A 93 -2.52 -9.42 27.03
N TYR A 94 -2.08 -9.06 25.82
CA TYR A 94 -1.05 -9.81 25.09
C TYR A 94 0.00 -8.95 24.39
N TYR A 95 0.08 -7.65 24.69
CA TYR A 95 1.06 -6.72 24.13
C TYR A 95 2.07 -6.33 25.21
N PHE A 96 3.32 -6.73 25.04
CA PHE A 96 4.33 -6.63 26.10
C PHE A 96 5.44 -5.65 25.74
N ASP A 97 5.93 -4.92 26.74
CA ASP A 97 7.07 -4.04 26.61
C ASP A 97 8.36 -4.84 26.38
N PHE A 98 9.04 -4.57 25.26
CA PHE A 98 10.33 -5.17 24.91
C PHE A 98 11.53 -4.24 25.22
N ASN A 99 11.33 -3.20 26.04
CA ASN A 99 12.30 -2.25 26.56
C ASN A 99 13.14 -1.59 25.46
N ARG A 100 12.48 -1.04 24.43
CA ARG A 100 13.13 -0.31 23.32
C ARG A 100 12.31 0.93 22.97
N PRO A 101 12.95 2.03 22.50
CA PRO A 101 12.23 3.22 22.04
C PRO A 101 11.21 2.94 20.93
N GLN A 102 11.43 1.89 20.14
CA GLN A 102 10.49 1.46 19.12
C GLN A 102 9.16 0.97 19.72
N TYR A 103 9.18 0.35 20.91
CA TYR A 103 7.97 -0.07 21.61
C TYR A 103 7.08 1.13 21.93
N ASP A 104 7.65 2.21 22.51
CA ASP A 104 6.88 3.40 22.86
C ASP A 104 6.22 4.04 21.63
N SER A 105 6.94 4.03 20.50
CA SER A 105 6.44 4.53 19.22
C SER A 105 5.31 3.66 18.66
N ASP A 106 5.49 2.33 18.72
CA ASP A 106 4.50 1.35 18.26
C ASP A 106 3.24 1.38 19.13
N GLU A 107 3.40 1.38 20.45
CA GLU A 107 2.32 1.43 21.41
C GLU A 107 1.54 2.74 21.28
N GLY A 108 2.24 3.86 21.19
CA GLY A 108 1.65 5.17 20.97
C GLY A 108 0.80 5.21 19.70
N PHE A 109 1.31 4.64 18.60
CA PHE A 109 0.62 4.53 17.33
C PHE A 109 -0.63 3.64 17.41
N ILE A 110 -0.51 2.38 17.84
CA ILE A 110 -1.64 1.44 17.86
C ILE A 110 -2.75 1.87 18.82
N LYS A 111 -2.41 2.59 19.89
CA LYS A 111 -3.39 3.11 20.84
C LYS A 111 -4.07 4.37 20.33
N ASN A 112 -3.34 5.32 19.74
CA ASN A 112 -3.85 6.70 19.61
C ASN A 112 -4.07 7.20 18.18
N ASP A 113 -3.58 6.49 17.16
CA ASP A 113 -3.67 6.96 15.78
C ASP A 113 -5.13 6.95 15.28
N SER A 114 -5.62 8.14 14.89
CA SER A 114 -7.00 8.33 14.46
C SER A 114 -7.30 7.64 13.14
N ASP A 115 -6.33 7.64 12.22
CA ASP A 115 -6.51 7.10 10.89
C ASP A 115 -6.56 5.57 10.96
N LEU A 116 -5.69 4.95 11.75
CA LEU A 116 -5.73 3.52 12.04
C LEU A 116 -7.09 3.12 12.60
N ARG A 117 -7.58 3.82 13.63
CA ARG A 117 -8.89 3.53 14.23
C ARG A 117 -10.01 3.63 13.19
N GLN A 118 -10.02 4.69 12.39
CA GLN A 118 -11.04 4.87 11.35
C GLN A 118 -10.97 3.78 10.27
N LEU A 119 -9.77 3.38 9.84
CA LEU A 119 -9.58 2.32 8.85
C LEU A 119 -10.01 0.95 9.40
N LEU A 120 -9.65 0.61 10.64
CA LEU A 120 -10.09 -0.63 11.29
C LEU A 120 -11.61 -0.67 11.47
N PHE A 121 -12.23 0.46 11.81
CA PHE A 121 -13.68 0.57 11.89
C PHE A 121 -14.34 0.30 10.53
N ILE A 122 -13.85 0.93 9.45
CA ILE A 122 -14.40 0.72 8.09
C ILE A 122 -14.29 -0.76 7.68
N LEU A 123 -13.13 -1.39 7.89
CA LEU A 123 -12.91 -2.79 7.56
C LEU A 123 -13.77 -3.74 8.43
N SER A 124 -13.99 -3.40 9.71
CA SER A 124 -14.87 -4.14 10.62
C SER A 124 -16.32 -4.11 10.15
N GLU A 125 -16.84 -2.92 9.83
CA GLU A 125 -18.22 -2.77 9.33
C GLU A 125 -18.41 -3.48 7.99
N PHE A 126 -17.39 -3.45 7.12
CA PHE A 126 -17.37 -4.21 5.89
C PHE A 126 -17.51 -5.71 6.15
N GLY A 127 -16.70 -6.28 7.04
CA GLY A 127 -16.74 -7.70 7.38
C GLY A 127 -18.07 -8.17 7.97
N LYS A 128 -18.71 -7.34 8.81
CA LYS A 128 -19.95 -7.64 9.52
C LYS A 128 -21.18 -7.70 8.61
N LEU A 129 -21.55 -6.57 7.98
CA LEU A 129 -22.86 -6.40 7.34
C LEU A 129 -22.78 -5.74 5.97
N SER A 130 -21.78 -4.89 5.71
CA SER A 130 -21.82 -4.03 4.52
C SER A 130 -21.45 -4.74 3.22
N ARG A 131 -20.95 -5.99 3.26
CA ARG A 131 -20.74 -6.84 2.07
C ARG A 131 -21.99 -6.97 1.20
N TYR A 132 -23.18 -6.93 1.82
CA TYR A 132 -24.46 -7.05 1.14
C TYR A 132 -25.35 -5.82 1.33
N HIS A 133 -24.77 -4.66 1.66
CA HIS A 133 -25.51 -3.41 1.93
C HIS A 133 -26.54 -3.08 0.83
N ASN A 134 -26.18 -3.26 -0.45
CA ASN A 134 -27.11 -3.03 -1.55
C ASN A 134 -28.31 -3.99 -1.52
N PHE A 135 -28.13 -5.24 -1.11
CA PHE A 135 -29.23 -6.19 -0.96
C PHE A 135 -30.11 -5.85 0.26
N ASP A 136 -29.54 -5.32 1.33
CA ASP A 136 -30.34 -4.81 2.46
C ASP A 136 -31.25 -3.68 2.01
N ILE A 137 -30.77 -2.78 1.14
CA ILE A 137 -31.59 -1.73 0.52
C ILE A 137 -32.64 -2.34 -0.42
N ILE A 138 -32.26 -3.26 -1.30
CA ILE A 138 -33.19 -3.90 -2.28
C ILE A 138 -34.33 -4.64 -1.57
N THR A 139 -34.06 -5.22 -0.40
CA THR A 139 -35.02 -6.05 0.35
C THR A 139 -35.77 -5.29 1.44
N ASP A 140 -35.61 -3.96 1.51
CA ASP A 140 -36.17 -3.11 2.57
C ASP A 140 -35.86 -3.65 3.98
N ASN A 141 -34.65 -4.18 4.17
CA ASN A 141 -34.24 -4.73 5.46
C ASN A 141 -34.24 -3.63 6.52
N THR A 142 -34.96 -3.85 7.61
CA THR A 142 -35.10 -2.89 8.72
C THR A 142 -33.79 -2.61 9.47
N LYS A 143 -32.75 -3.44 9.28
CA LYS A 143 -31.41 -3.28 9.86
C LYS A 143 -30.36 -3.06 8.77
N ILE A 144 -30.42 -1.90 8.12
CA ILE A 144 -29.41 -1.52 7.13
C ILE A 144 -28.10 -1.20 7.86
N GLY A 145 -27.03 -1.96 7.58
CA GLY A 145 -25.69 -1.69 8.09
C GLY A 145 -25.10 -0.37 7.53
N VAL A 146 -23.96 0.07 8.07
CA VAL A 146 -23.34 1.33 7.63
C VAL A 146 -22.85 1.21 6.18
N ASN A 147 -23.00 2.28 5.39
CA ASN A 147 -22.46 2.32 4.03
C ASN A 147 -20.94 2.57 4.09
N THR A 148 -20.17 1.50 3.97
CA THR A 148 -18.70 1.54 4.04
C THR A 148 -18.07 2.32 2.90
N ASN A 149 -18.67 2.34 1.71
CA ASN A 149 -18.17 3.15 0.59
C ASN A 149 -18.22 4.65 0.93
N LYS A 150 -19.29 5.12 1.56
CA LYS A 150 -19.39 6.52 2.01
C LYS A 150 -18.41 6.85 3.12
N LEU A 151 -18.14 5.92 4.04
CA LEU A 151 -17.13 6.13 5.08
C LEU A 151 -15.73 6.20 4.48
N TRP A 152 -15.44 5.33 3.51
CA TRP A 152 -14.18 5.31 2.79
C TRP A 152 -13.95 6.60 1.99
N GLU A 153 -14.95 7.03 1.22
CA GLU A 153 -14.88 8.29 0.47
C GLU A 153 -14.61 9.50 1.39
N LYS A 154 -15.24 9.52 2.57
CA LYS A 154 -14.94 10.56 3.58
C LYS A 154 -13.51 10.50 4.08
N PHE A 155 -12.97 9.30 4.31
CA PHE A 155 -11.58 9.10 4.72
C PHE A 155 -10.60 9.53 3.62
N GLU A 156 -10.83 9.15 2.37
CA GLU A 156 -10.00 9.59 1.25
C GLU A 156 -10.00 11.12 1.13
N ASN A 157 -11.18 11.74 1.20
CA ASN A 157 -11.30 13.19 1.15
C ASN A 157 -10.56 13.90 2.31
N SER A 158 -10.42 13.28 3.48
CA SER A 158 -9.62 13.86 4.57
C SER A 158 -8.10 13.86 4.31
N ILE A 159 -7.62 13.05 3.37
CA ILE A 159 -6.21 13.01 2.96
C ILE A 159 -5.91 14.07 1.89
N LEU A 160 -6.92 14.48 1.12
CA LEU A 160 -6.77 15.32 -0.05
C LEU A 160 -6.71 16.82 0.29
N THR A 161 -5.88 17.54 -0.45
CA THR A 161 -5.75 18.99 -0.44
C THR A 161 -6.40 19.61 -1.66
N SER A 162 -6.59 20.93 -1.69
CA SER A 162 -7.13 21.64 -2.86
C SER A 162 -6.33 21.36 -4.15
N LYS A 163 -5.00 21.25 -4.06
CA LYS A 163 -4.13 20.91 -5.20
C LYS A 163 -4.36 19.49 -5.69
N ASP A 164 -4.67 18.55 -4.80
CA ASP A 164 -4.95 17.17 -5.22
C ASP A 164 -6.27 17.08 -6.01
N TYR A 165 -7.28 17.89 -5.65
CA TYR A 165 -8.50 17.98 -6.45
C TYR A 165 -8.26 18.57 -7.84
N GLU A 166 -7.36 19.54 -7.97
CA GLU A 166 -6.92 20.04 -9.28
C GLU A 166 -6.23 18.92 -10.08
N ASN A 167 -5.32 18.18 -9.44
CA ASN A 167 -4.61 17.06 -10.06
C ASN A 167 -5.56 15.92 -10.49
N LEU A 168 -6.67 15.68 -9.77
CA LEU A 168 -7.68 14.69 -10.18
C LEU A 168 -8.40 15.07 -11.48
N MET A 169 -8.47 16.37 -11.80
CA MET A 169 -9.05 16.86 -13.07
C MET A 169 -8.06 16.76 -14.24
N ASP A 170 -6.77 16.52 -13.96
CA ASP A 170 -5.73 16.31 -14.96
C ASP A 170 -5.48 14.80 -15.13
N PHE A 171 -5.73 14.28 -16.33
CA PHE A 171 -5.56 12.86 -16.63
C PHE A 171 -4.12 12.37 -16.41
N ASP A 172 -3.12 13.23 -16.55
CA ASP A 172 -1.70 12.88 -16.38
C ASP A 172 -1.30 12.82 -14.90
N LEU A 173 -2.03 13.53 -14.02
CA LEU A 173 -1.72 13.65 -12.59
C LEU A 173 -2.71 12.91 -11.69
N ALA A 174 -3.90 12.55 -12.19
CA ALA A 174 -4.92 11.84 -11.40
C ALA A 174 -4.36 10.56 -10.77
N GLN A 175 -3.49 9.84 -11.48
CA GLN A 175 -2.85 8.63 -10.96
C GLN A 175 -1.95 8.91 -9.74
N GLU A 176 -1.28 10.06 -9.69
CA GLU A 176 -0.46 10.43 -8.54
C GLU A 176 -1.32 10.62 -7.28
N VAL A 177 -2.55 11.12 -7.44
CA VAL A 177 -3.48 11.31 -6.32
C VAL A 177 -3.94 9.96 -5.77
N TYR A 178 -4.29 9.00 -6.63
CA TYR A 178 -4.62 7.64 -6.20
C TYR A 178 -3.41 6.94 -5.54
N HIS A 179 -2.21 7.15 -6.06
CA HIS A 179 -0.97 6.66 -5.42
C HIS A 179 -0.75 7.30 -4.06
N LYS A 180 -0.99 8.60 -3.90
CA LYS A 180 -0.89 9.29 -2.61
C LYS A 180 -1.85 8.69 -1.58
N ILE A 181 -3.13 8.53 -1.94
CA ILE A 181 -4.16 7.94 -1.08
C ILE A 181 -3.76 6.52 -0.65
N SER A 182 -3.48 5.65 -1.64
CA SER A 182 -3.11 4.26 -1.37
C SER A 182 -1.83 4.15 -0.54
N ASN A 183 -0.82 4.99 -0.81
CA ASN A 183 0.42 5.02 -0.05
C ASN A 183 0.20 5.43 1.42
N HIS A 184 -0.62 6.46 1.67
CA HIS A 184 -0.99 6.87 3.03
C HIS A 184 -1.61 5.72 3.83
N ILE A 185 -2.60 5.05 3.22
CA ILE A 185 -3.28 3.90 3.83
C ILE A 185 -2.31 2.74 4.09
N ILE A 186 -1.45 2.42 3.12
CA ILE A 186 -0.48 1.33 3.25
C ILE A 186 0.52 1.63 4.36
N ILE A 187 1.01 2.85 4.48
CA ILE A 187 1.91 3.24 5.59
C ILE A 187 1.24 2.98 6.94
N ILE A 188 -0.04 3.35 7.10
CA ILE A 188 -0.78 3.12 8.35
C ILE A 188 -0.88 1.61 8.64
N PHE A 189 -1.26 0.82 7.64
CA PHE A 189 -1.39 -0.62 7.81
C PHE A 189 -0.05 -1.34 8.00
N GLU A 190 1.01 -0.92 7.32
CA GLU A 190 2.35 -1.47 7.54
C GLU A 190 2.82 -1.16 8.95
N LYS A 191 2.64 0.08 9.45
CA LYS A 191 2.94 0.42 10.85
C LYS A 191 2.17 -0.46 11.82
N PHE A 192 0.89 -0.67 11.57
CA PHE A 192 0.03 -1.51 12.39
C PHE A 192 0.52 -2.97 12.44
N VAL A 193 0.76 -3.59 11.28
CA VAL A 193 1.26 -4.97 11.21
C VAL A 193 2.66 -5.05 11.81
N SER A 194 3.51 -4.04 11.61
CA SER A 194 4.88 -3.99 12.17
C SER A 194 4.86 -3.93 13.70
N ALA A 195 4.03 -3.07 14.27
CA ALA A 195 3.88 -2.91 15.73
C ALA A 195 3.50 -4.23 16.42
N LEU A 196 2.59 -4.99 15.82
CA LEU A 196 2.23 -6.33 16.31
C LEU A 196 3.32 -7.36 16.02
N SER A 197 3.91 -7.33 14.83
CA SER A 197 4.90 -8.32 14.40
C SER A 197 6.20 -8.25 15.21
N ARG A 198 6.58 -7.06 15.67
CA ARG A 198 7.77 -6.87 16.54
C ARG A 198 7.65 -7.60 17.88
N GLN A 199 6.45 -7.86 18.38
CA GLN A 199 6.23 -8.70 19.57
C GLN A 199 6.75 -10.13 19.35
N PHE A 200 6.65 -10.65 18.12
CA PHE A 200 7.23 -11.95 17.79
C PHE A 200 8.76 -11.86 17.63
N VAL A 201 9.25 -10.85 16.91
CA VAL A 201 10.68 -10.63 16.65
C VAL A 201 11.47 -10.53 17.95
N PHE A 202 10.94 -9.76 18.92
CA PHE A 202 11.55 -9.58 20.24
C PHE A 202 11.17 -10.66 21.26
N LYS A 203 10.52 -11.75 20.82
CA LYS A 203 10.16 -12.92 21.64
C LYS A 203 9.24 -12.61 22.83
N CYS A 204 8.43 -11.55 22.76
CA CYS A 204 7.43 -11.21 23.78
C CYS A 204 6.41 -12.34 23.97
N LEU A 205 6.11 -13.07 22.90
CA LEU A 205 5.19 -14.22 22.92
C LEU A 205 5.92 -15.57 23.03
N GLY A 206 7.16 -15.54 23.52
CA GLY A 206 8.02 -16.71 23.69
C GLY A 206 8.56 -17.28 22.38
N GLN A 207 9.33 -18.37 22.50
CA GLN A 207 10.04 -18.98 21.38
C GLN A 207 9.10 -19.57 20.33
N ILE A 208 7.92 -20.04 20.73
CA ILE A 208 6.90 -20.56 19.80
C ILE A 208 6.37 -19.44 18.90
N GLY A 209 6.10 -18.25 19.46
CA GLY A 209 5.62 -17.11 18.66
C GLY A 209 6.62 -16.71 17.59
N LEU A 210 7.92 -16.68 17.92
CA LEU A 210 8.98 -16.45 16.93
C LEU A 210 9.03 -17.57 15.88
N ALA A 211 8.95 -18.83 16.28
CA ALA A 211 9.05 -19.97 15.36
C ALA A 211 7.89 -20.03 14.36
N VAL A 212 6.67 -19.75 14.82
CA VAL A 212 5.45 -19.80 14.00
C VAL A 212 5.40 -18.66 12.97
N THR A 213 5.96 -17.49 13.31
CA THR A 213 5.88 -16.29 12.47
C THR A 213 7.13 -16.04 11.63
N ALA A 214 8.17 -16.88 11.79
CA ALA A 214 9.47 -16.73 11.14
C ALA A 214 9.39 -16.60 9.61
N SER A 215 8.43 -17.25 8.96
CA SER A 215 8.27 -17.29 7.50
C SER A 215 7.24 -16.31 6.92
N THR A 216 6.49 -15.60 7.76
CA THR A 216 5.31 -14.81 7.32
C THR A 216 5.47 -13.33 7.65
N PHE A 217 5.47 -12.98 8.93
CA PHE A 217 5.39 -11.59 9.42
C PHE A 217 6.74 -10.98 9.83
N MET A 218 7.83 -11.72 9.68
CA MET A 218 9.18 -11.21 9.99
C MET A 218 9.57 -10.02 9.12
N ASP A 219 9.14 -9.99 7.85
CA ASP A 219 9.47 -8.87 6.96
C ASP A 219 8.81 -7.56 7.40
N PHE A 220 7.57 -7.63 7.91
CA PHE A 220 6.91 -6.49 8.55
C PHE A 220 7.59 -6.06 9.85
N GLY A 221 7.95 -7.00 10.72
CA GLY A 221 8.63 -6.68 11.99
C GLY A 221 9.98 -5.97 11.83
N LEU A 222 10.57 -6.00 10.63
CA LEU A 222 11.84 -5.35 10.29
C LEU A 222 11.68 -4.01 9.56
N LEU A 223 10.46 -3.54 9.30
CA LEU A 223 10.23 -2.21 8.73
C LEU A 223 10.47 -1.11 9.78
N TYR A 224 11.03 0.02 9.36
CA TYR A 224 11.17 1.23 10.16
C TYR A 224 10.65 2.45 9.38
N ASP A 225 10.68 3.63 9.99
CA ASP A 225 10.07 4.85 9.44
C ASP A 225 10.45 5.17 7.99
N LYS A 226 11.69 4.87 7.59
CA LYS A 226 12.20 5.08 6.23
C LYS A 226 11.70 4.06 5.20
N ASP A 227 11.19 2.91 5.66
CA ASP A 227 10.85 1.77 4.82
C ASP A 227 9.34 1.76 4.47
N PHE A 228 8.50 2.41 5.28
CA PHE A 228 7.05 2.43 5.08
C PHE A 228 6.64 3.09 3.76
N GLY A 229 5.67 2.49 3.07
CA GLY A 229 5.11 2.96 1.79
C GLY A 229 6.00 2.68 0.58
N THR A 230 7.21 2.15 0.78
CA THR A 230 8.17 1.95 -0.32
C THR A 230 7.97 0.64 -1.07
N LYS A 231 7.27 -0.34 -0.47
CA LYS A 231 7.13 -1.68 -1.00
C LYS A 231 6.02 -1.78 -2.05
N ASP A 232 6.37 -2.35 -3.19
CA ASP A 232 5.42 -2.67 -4.25
C ASP A 232 4.80 -4.06 -4.02
N TYR A 233 3.61 -4.08 -3.41
CA TYR A 233 2.82 -5.28 -3.14
C TYR A 233 2.05 -5.79 -4.36
N ARG A 234 1.94 -5.00 -5.44
CA ARG A 234 1.28 -5.43 -6.68
C ARG A 234 1.91 -6.70 -7.22
N LYS A 235 3.21 -6.90 -6.99
CA LYS A 235 3.95 -8.15 -7.32
C LYS A 235 3.31 -9.44 -6.82
N GLN A 236 2.48 -9.37 -5.78
CA GLN A 236 1.78 -10.50 -5.21
C GLN A 236 0.43 -10.77 -5.90
N THR A 237 -0.12 -9.80 -6.63
CA THR A 237 -1.43 -9.93 -7.27
C THR A 237 -1.32 -10.65 -8.62
N THR A 238 -2.38 -11.37 -8.99
CA THR A 238 -2.45 -12.06 -10.28
C THR A 238 -2.47 -11.09 -11.46
N LYS A 239 -2.96 -9.86 -11.26
CA LYS A 239 -2.98 -8.78 -12.28
C LYS A 239 -1.59 -8.23 -12.61
N TYR A 240 -0.61 -8.39 -11.72
CA TYR A 240 0.77 -7.95 -11.98
C TYR A 240 1.48 -8.87 -12.99
N ILE A 241 0.99 -10.10 -13.15
CA ILE A 241 1.41 -11.00 -14.22
C ILE A 241 0.57 -10.63 -15.45
N GLU A 242 1.24 -10.18 -16.53
CA GLU A 242 0.69 -9.83 -17.86
C GLU A 242 0.23 -8.38 -18.11
N SER A 243 1.15 -7.44 -18.00
CA SER A 243 1.38 -6.53 -19.13
C SER A 243 2.86 -6.58 -19.46
N PRO A 244 3.29 -7.05 -20.64
CA PRO A 244 4.71 -7.00 -20.99
C PRO A 244 5.12 -5.52 -20.97
N LYS A 245 5.97 -5.17 -20.00
CA LYS A 245 6.46 -3.80 -19.83
C LYS A 245 7.06 -3.37 -21.17
N ARG A 246 6.37 -2.49 -21.89
CA ARG A 246 6.90 -1.93 -23.14
C ARG A 246 7.89 -0.84 -22.76
N VAL A 247 9.06 -1.28 -22.31
CA VAL A 247 10.21 -0.44 -22.06
C VAL A 247 11.03 -0.36 -23.33
N HIS A 248 11.19 0.85 -23.87
CA HIS A 248 12.05 1.06 -25.04
C HIS A 248 13.48 1.30 -24.59
N LYS A 249 14.38 0.34 -24.84
CA LYS A 249 15.81 0.53 -24.61
C LYS A 249 16.38 1.46 -25.68
N ARG A 250 16.97 2.58 -25.26
CA ARG A 250 17.60 3.54 -26.18
C ARG A 250 18.70 2.89 -27.00
N THR A 251 18.66 3.15 -28.29
CA THR A 251 19.68 2.78 -29.27
C THR A 251 20.57 3.97 -29.62
N VAL A 252 21.68 3.70 -30.32
CA VAL A 252 22.54 4.75 -30.87
C VAL A 252 21.76 5.69 -31.81
N VAL A 253 20.78 5.15 -32.56
CA VAL A 253 19.92 5.95 -33.44
C VAL A 253 19.06 6.92 -32.64
N ASP A 254 18.52 6.48 -31.50
CA ASP A 254 17.69 7.34 -30.63
C ASP A 254 18.51 8.48 -30.01
N GLU A 255 19.77 8.21 -29.65
CA GLU A 255 20.69 9.22 -29.14
C GLU A 255 21.07 10.25 -30.21
N VAL A 256 21.25 9.80 -31.46
CA VAL A 256 21.44 10.70 -32.60
C VAL A 256 20.20 11.55 -32.81
N GLN A 257 19.00 10.94 -32.84
CA GLN A 257 17.75 11.68 -33.02
C GLN A 257 17.52 12.72 -31.93
N ARG A 258 17.78 12.39 -30.65
CA ARG A 258 17.68 13.36 -29.54
C ARG A 258 18.54 14.61 -29.79
N LYS A 259 19.72 14.43 -30.39
CA LYS A 259 20.68 15.52 -30.64
C LYS A 259 20.43 16.29 -31.93
N THR A 260 19.91 15.62 -32.96
CA THR A 260 19.82 16.20 -34.32
C THR A 260 18.40 16.60 -34.72
N ASN A 261 17.37 16.01 -34.12
CA ASN A 261 15.99 16.32 -34.47
C ASN A 261 15.57 17.67 -33.85
N PRO A 262 15.22 18.69 -34.65
CA PRO A 262 14.86 20.01 -34.14
C PRO A 262 13.60 19.99 -33.27
N ASP A 263 12.71 19.02 -33.46
CA ASP A 263 11.46 18.87 -32.72
C ASP A 263 11.64 18.18 -31.36
N PHE A 264 12.84 17.69 -31.07
CA PHE A 264 13.17 17.03 -29.82
C PHE A 264 13.99 18.00 -28.98
N LYS A 265 13.42 18.43 -27.86
CA LYS A 265 14.11 19.25 -26.87
C LYS A 265 14.32 18.41 -25.64
N TRP A 266 15.51 18.44 -25.06
CA TRP A 266 15.86 17.58 -23.94
C TRP A 266 16.73 18.31 -22.93
N LYS A 267 16.70 17.84 -21.69
CA LYS A 267 17.54 18.32 -20.60
C LYS A 267 17.90 17.15 -19.69
N LYS A 268 19.17 17.05 -19.32
CA LYS A 268 19.61 16.15 -18.24
C LYS A 268 19.38 16.86 -16.90
N ILE A 269 18.85 16.13 -15.93
CA ILE A 269 18.63 16.62 -14.57
C ILE A 269 19.36 15.68 -13.61
N ASN A 270 20.18 16.27 -12.74
CA ASN A 270 20.87 15.56 -11.68
C ASN A 270 20.15 15.78 -10.34
N ARG A 271 20.13 14.74 -9.51
CA ARG A 271 19.53 14.77 -8.17
C ARG A 271 20.08 15.88 -7.28
N SER A 272 21.38 16.15 -7.34
CA SER A 272 22.03 17.19 -6.51
C SER A 272 21.69 18.61 -6.96
N GLU A 273 21.22 18.79 -8.20
CA GLU A 273 20.86 20.08 -8.79
C GLU A 273 19.34 20.33 -8.75
N TYR A 274 18.56 19.34 -8.31
CA TYR A 274 17.11 19.40 -8.25
C TYR A 274 16.65 19.99 -6.91
N ASP A 275 16.02 21.16 -6.96
CA ASP A 275 15.39 21.80 -5.81
C ASP A 275 13.98 21.24 -5.61
N GLY A 276 13.89 20.11 -4.91
CA GLY A 276 12.63 19.41 -4.63
C GLY A 276 12.82 17.98 -4.14
N ASP A 277 11.71 17.27 -3.91
CA ASP A 277 11.76 15.87 -3.52
C ASP A 277 12.02 14.97 -4.74
N TRP A 278 13.20 14.34 -4.78
CA TRP A 278 13.63 13.53 -5.92
C TRP A 278 12.82 12.21 -6.02
N PRO A 279 12.11 11.97 -7.14
CA PRO A 279 11.16 10.85 -7.24
C PRO A 279 11.75 9.57 -7.81
N PHE A 280 13.02 9.53 -8.23
CA PHE A 280 13.62 8.36 -8.90
C PHE A 280 14.66 7.65 -8.05
N TYR A 281 14.88 6.35 -8.29
CA TYR A 281 15.92 5.58 -7.60
C TYR A 281 17.34 5.87 -8.10
N VAL A 282 17.48 6.50 -9.27
CA VAL A 282 18.76 6.85 -9.90
C VAL A 282 19.14 8.31 -9.63
N ASP A 283 20.42 8.67 -9.76
CA ASP A 283 20.88 10.04 -9.51
C ASP A 283 20.70 10.99 -10.70
N ASP A 284 20.47 10.46 -11.90
CA ASP A 284 20.36 11.23 -13.13
C ASP A 284 19.19 10.75 -13.98
N VAL A 285 18.44 11.69 -14.55
CA VAL A 285 17.42 11.40 -15.55
C VAL A 285 17.53 12.37 -16.72
N ILE A 286 17.03 11.96 -17.89
CA ILE A 286 16.93 12.86 -19.05
C ILE A 286 15.47 13.04 -19.39
N ILE A 287 14.98 14.28 -19.31
CA ILE A 287 13.64 14.62 -19.79
C ILE A 287 13.72 15.09 -21.24
N GLU A 288 12.68 14.78 -22.01
CA GLU A 288 12.59 15.08 -23.43
C GLU A 288 11.15 15.45 -23.79
N CYS A 289 10.99 16.54 -24.54
CA CYS A 289 9.73 16.93 -25.15
C CYS A 289 9.84 16.78 -26.67
N ARG A 290 9.06 15.83 -27.21
CA ARG A 290 8.94 15.59 -28.65
C ARG A 290 7.70 16.29 -29.19
N GLN A 291 7.85 16.99 -30.30
CA GLN A 291 6.75 17.67 -31.00
C GLN A 291 5.87 18.54 -30.07
N ARG A 292 6.47 19.19 -29.06
CA ARG A 292 5.85 20.14 -28.09
C ARG A 292 4.92 19.55 -27.02
N HIS A 293 4.54 18.28 -27.11
CA HIS A 293 3.52 17.75 -26.18
C HIS A 293 3.73 16.30 -25.76
N TRP A 294 4.63 15.54 -26.40
CA TRP A 294 4.98 14.20 -25.93
C TRP A 294 6.17 14.28 -24.98
N CYS A 295 5.89 14.11 -23.69
CA CYS A 295 6.92 14.18 -22.65
C CYS A 295 7.41 12.77 -22.33
N ILE A 296 8.73 12.59 -22.41
CA ILE A 296 9.41 11.32 -22.21
C ILE A 296 10.52 11.54 -21.18
N ILE A 297 10.76 10.52 -20.36
CA ILE A 297 11.91 10.47 -19.48
C ILE A 297 12.74 9.23 -19.77
N THR A 298 14.06 9.41 -19.82
CA THR A 298 15.02 8.31 -19.93
C THR A 298 15.63 8.07 -18.55
N ILE A 299 15.51 6.84 -18.06
CA ILE A 299 16.05 6.35 -16.78
C ILE A 299 16.87 5.10 -17.09
N ASP A 300 18.16 5.08 -16.71
CA ASP A 300 19.11 3.97 -16.99
C ASP A 300 19.12 3.48 -18.45
N GLY A 301 18.92 4.39 -19.41
CA GLY A 301 18.93 4.10 -20.84
C GLY A 301 17.62 3.51 -21.38
N TYR A 302 16.54 3.55 -20.61
CA TYR A 302 15.20 3.15 -21.02
C TYR A 302 14.25 4.34 -21.04
N ASP A 303 13.39 4.42 -22.07
CA ASP A 303 12.38 5.47 -22.20
C ASP A 303 11.05 5.08 -21.52
N TYR A 304 10.48 6.06 -20.82
CA TYR A 304 9.18 6.00 -20.16
C TYR A 304 8.35 7.23 -20.54
N ALA A 305 7.03 7.09 -20.55
CA ALA A 305 6.12 8.20 -20.81
C ALA A 305 5.90 9.03 -19.53
N LEU A 306 6.24 10.32 -19.59
CA LEU A 306 5.92 11.27 -18.51
C LEU A 306 4.44 11.69 -18.54
N ASN A 307 3.81 11.68 -19.72
CA ASN A 307 2.41 12.05 -19.87
C ASN A 307 1.60 11.06 -20.73
N GLY A 308 0.27 11.14 -20.64
CA GLY A 308 -0.68 10.27 -21.31
C GLY A 308 -0.60 10.35 -22.83
N ALA A 309 -0.30 11.54 -23.38
CA ALA A 309 -0.07 11.70 -24.81
C ALA A 309 1.14 10.88 -25.31
N ALA A 310 2.26 10.91 -24.58
CA ALA A 310 3.41 10.07 -24.89
C ALA A 310 3.13 8.58 -24.67
N LYS A 311 2.40 8.22 -23.60
CA LYS A 311 1.96 6.84 -23.31
C LYS A 311 1.14 6.28 -24.47
N GLY A 312 0.15 7.01 -24.96
CA GLY A 312 -0.67 6.60 -26.11
C GLY A 312 0.13 6.54 -27.42
N ARG A 313 0.95 7.55 -27.71
CA ARG A 313 1.71 7.64 -28.97
C ARG A 313 2.80 6.57 -29.09
N TYR A 314 3.58 6.38 -28.04
CA TYR A 314 4.77 5.53 -28.04
C TYR A 314 4.56 4.19 -27.34
N GLN A 315 3.39 3.98 -26.72
CA GLN A 315 3.05 2.75 -26.00
C GLN A 315 4.06 2.44 -24.88
N LEU A 316 4.59 3.49 -24.24
CA LEU A 316 5.55 3.41 -23.13
C LEU A 316 4.81 3.43 -21.78
N GLU A 317 5.37 2.75 -20.80
CA GLU A 317 4.86 2.83 -19.42
C GLU A 317 5.23 4.15 -18.73
N ASN A 318 4.44 4.54 -17.73
CA ASN A 318 4.81 5.63 -16.83
C ASN A 318 5.87 5.14 -15.82
N PRO A 319 6.80 6.01 -15.35
CA PRO A 319 7.79 5.64 -14.34
C PRO A 319 7.27 4.90 -13.11
N HIS A 320 6.09 5.25 -12.57
CA HIS A 320 5.52 4.55 -11.40
C HIS A 320 5.02 3.14 -11.73
N ASP A 321 4.33 2.99 -12.87
CA ASP A 321 3.84 1.69 -13.36
C ASP A 321 5.02 0.74 -13.64
N ALA A 322 6.11 1.29 -14.21
CA ALA A 322 7.31 0.55 -14.51
C ALA A 322 8.14 0.17 -13.27
N GLY A 323 7.91 0.82 -12.12
CA GLY A 323 8.68 0.66 -10.89
C GLY A 323 10.00 1.42 -10.87
N MET A 324 10.13 2.48 -11.68
CA MET A 324 11.33 3.32 -11.78
C MET A 324 11.24 4.61 -10.96
N ALA A 325 10.03 5.02 -10.58
CA ALA A 325 9.79 6.08 -9.63
C ALA A 325 9.41 5.49 -8.26
N ILE A 326 9.83 6.17 -7.20
CA ILE A 326 9.53 5.85 -5.81
C ILE A 326 8.04 6.06 -5.59
N MET A 327 7.37 5.05 -5.02
CA MET A 327 5.94 5.15 -4.70
C MET A 327 5.69 6.31 -3.74
N GLY A 328 4.64 7.09 -4.01
CA GLY A 328 4.26 8.25 -3.20
C GLY A 328 5.00 9.56 -3.50
N LYS A 329 5.99 9.57 -4.40
CA LYS A 329 6.67 10.79 -4.86
C LYS A 329 6.08 11.28 -6.19
N SER A 330 5.91 12.59 -6.36
CA SER A 330 5.33 13.16 -7.59
C SER A 330 6.36 13.30 -8.70
N ILE A 331 5.94 13.11 -9.96
CA ILE A 331 6.74 13.40 -11.16
C ILE A 331 6.22 14.63 -11.92
N SER A 332 5.21 15.34 -11.39
CA SER A 332 4.57 16.51 -12.00
C SER A 332 5.56 17.60 -12.42
N ASP A 333 6.55 17.89 -11.58
CA ASP A 333 7.60 18.87 -11.89
C ASP A 333 8.40 18.46 -13.14
N PHE A 334 8.62 17.17 -13.36
CA PHE A 334 9.32 16.66 -14.56
C PHE A 334 8.46 16.77 -15.82
N ILE A 335 7.14 16.61 -15.72
CA ILE A 335 6.21 16.87 -16.82
C ILE A 335 6.28 18.36 -17.20
N LYS A 336 6.18 19.25 -16.21
CA LYS A 336 6.24 20.69 -16.41
C LYS A 336 7.58 21.12 -17.02
N MET A 337 8.68 20.67 -16.43
CA MET A 337 10.02 20.95 -16.95
C MET A 337 10.18 20.45 -18.39
N ALA A 338 9.61 19.29 -18.75
CA ALA A 338 9.66 18.78 -20.11
C ALA A 338 8.88 19.69 -21.08
N LEU A 339 7.65 20.07 -20.74
CA LEU A 339 6.83 20.97 -21.57
C LEU A 339 7.50 22.35 -21.76
N GLU A 340 8.17 22.87 -20.73
CA GLU A 340 8.92 24.13 -20.80
C GLU A 340 10.13 24.09 -21.74
N LEU A 341 10.62 22.90 -22.11
CA LEU A 341 11.69 22.78 -23.12
C LEU A 341 11.23 23.20 -24.52
N ASN A 342 9.93 23.16 -24.79
CA ASN A 342 9.36 23.48 -26.11
C ASN A 342 8.03 24.23 -25.95
N PRO A 343 8.05 25.46 -25.43
CA PRO A 343 6.84 26.21 -25.12
C PRO A 343 6.02 26.43 -26.40
N ALA A 344 4.71 26.18 -26.32
CA ALA A 344 3.80 26.56 -27.40
C ALA A 344 3.89 28.08 -27.63
N ILE A 345 3.96 28.50 -28.89
CA ILE A 345 3.81 29.91 -29.24
C ILE A 345 2.40 30.30 -28.77
N LYS A 346 2.31 31.19 -27.78
CA LYS A 346 1.04 31.84 -27.42
C LYS A 346 0.55 32.56 -28.67
N HIS A 347 -0.50 32.03 -29.29
CA HIS A 347 -1.22 32.70 -30.37
C HIS A 347 -2.25 33.67 -29.79
#